data_AF-A0A8T5UZZ8-F1
#
_entry.id   AF-A0A8T5UZZ8-F1
#
_cell.length_a   1.000
_cell.length_b   1.000
_cell.length_c   1.000
_cell.angle_alpha   90.00
_cell.angle_beta   90.00
_cell.angle_gamma   90.00
#
_symmetry.space_group_name_H-M   'P 1'
#
loop_
_entity.id
_entity.type
_entity.pdbx_description
1 polymer ?
#
loop_
_entity_poly.entity_id
_entity_poly.type
_entity_poly.pdbx_seq_one_letter_code
_entity_poly.pdbx_strand_id
1 'polypeptide(L)' 'MLTKVIKNCLKNKDFETAKNYINTFGPKIKGFDINVEIKKIEELQSKENGEEDE' A
#
# COMPACT_ATOMS: atom_id res chain seq x y z
N MET A 1 7.21 11.87 -4.38
CA MET A 1 7.69 10.77 -5.25
C MET A 1 7.14 9.44 -4.75
N LEU A 2 5.90 9.07 -5.09
CA LEU A 2 5.27 7.78 -4.76
C LEU A 2 5.09 7.44 -3.26
N THR A 3 6.15 7.27 -2.46
CA THR A 3 6.07 6.85 -1.05
C THR A 3 5.25 7.81 -0.18
N LYS A 4 5.31 9.13 -0.46
CA LYS A 4 4.49 10.13 0.23
C LYS A 4 3.00 9.98 -0.11
N VAL A 5 2.67 9.63 -1.35
CA VAL A 5 1.30 9.38 -1.80
C VAL A 5 0.78 8.10 -1.17
N ILE A 6 1.56 7.01 -1.24
CA ILE A 6 1.23 5.74 -0.58
C ILE A 6 0.97 5.95 0.92
N LYS A 7 1.87 6.64 1.64
CA LYS A 7 1.66 6.95 3.06
C LYS A 7 0.38 7.76 3.32
N ASN A 8 0.05 8.69 2.43
CA ASN A 8 -1.18 9.47 2.55
C ASN A 8 -2.42 8.61 2.29
N CYS A 9 -2.39 7.75 1.27
CA CYS A 9 -3.46 6.79 0.98
C CYS A 9 -3.67 5.84 2.16
N LEU A 10 -2.59 5.27 2.72
CA LEU A 10 -2.66 4.40 3.90
C LEU A 10 -3.27 5.13 5.12
N LYS A 11 -2.92 6.40 5.35
CA LYS A 11 -3.54 7.20 6.43
C LYS A 11 -5.03 7.43 6.24
N ASN A 12 -5.49 7.53 4.99
CA ASN A 12 -6.90 7.69 4.65
C ASN A 12 -7.61 6.34 4.45
N LYS A 13 -6.95 5.21 4.79
CA LYS A 13 -7.44 3.84 4.56
C LYS A 13 -7.78 3.54 3.10
N ASP A 14 -7.18 4.30 2.19
CA ASP A 14 -7.39 4.18 0.75
C ASP A 14 -6.36 3.21 0.16
N PHE A 15 -6.52 1.93 0.52
CA PHE A 15 -5.61 0.86 0.12
C PHE A 15 -5.64 0.60 -1.39
N GLU A 16 -6.79 0.79 -2.03
CA GLU A 16 -6.97 0.58 -3.47
C GLU A 16 -6.16 1.62 -4.27
N THR A 17 -6.26 2.90 -3.92
CA THR A 17 -5.46 3.95 -4.55
C THR A 17 -3.97 3.72 -4.32
N ALA A 18 -3.58 3.28 -3.12
CA ALA A 18 -2.18 2.95 -2.82
C ALA A 18 -1.64 1.82 -3.70
N LYS A 19 -2.38 0.72 -3.86
CA LYS A 19 -2.03 -0.40 -4.75
C LYS A 19 -1.94 0.04 -6.21
N ASN A 20 -2.88 0.87 -6.67
CA ASN A 20 -2.88 1.39 -8.05
C ASN A 20 -1.65 2.27 -8.34
N TYR A 21 -1.27 3.13 -7.39
CA TYR A 21 -0.05 3.93 -7.49
C TYR A 21 1.21 3.05 -7.55
N ILE A 22 1.32 2.03 -6.70
CA ILE A 22 2.44 1.09 -6.72
C ILE A 22 2.52 0.36 -8.07
N ASN A 23 1.40 -0.14 -8.60
CA ASN A 23 1.40 -0.80 -9.92
C ASN A 23 1.78 0.16 -11.06
N THR A 24 1.33 1.42 -11.00
CA THR A 24 1.55 2.41 -12.07
C THR A 24 2.97 2.98 -12.06
N PHE A 25 3.52 3.24 -10.88
CA PHE A 25 4.79 3.96 -10.72
C PHE A 25 5.93 3.09 -10.18
N GLY A 26 5.61 2.01 -9.47
CA GLY A 26 6.59 1.04 -8.99
C GLY A 26 7.52 0.47 -10.06
N PRO A 27 7.04 0.05 -11.26
CA PRO A 27 7.95 -0.49 -12.28
C PRO A 27 8.88 0.59 -12.89
N LYS A 28 8.58 1.87 -12.66
CA LYS A 28 9.42 3.00 -13.09
C LYS A 28 10.55 3.30 -12.09
N ILE A 29 10.55 2.67 -10.92
CA ILE A 29 11.55 2.86 -9.88
C ILE A 29 12.48 1.65 -9.86
N LYS A 30 13.77 1.88 -10.13
CA LYS A 30 14.78 0.82 -10.13
C LYS A 30 14.92 0.22 -8.72
N GLY A 31 14.75 -1.10 -8.61
CA GLY A 31 14.84 -1.82 -7.33
C GLY A 31 13.60 -1.72 -6.45
N PHE A 32 12.49 -1.21 -6.97
CA PHE A 32 11.22 -1.17 -6.25
C PHE A 32 10.41 -2.43 -6.53
N ASP A 33 10.15 -3.19 -5.47
CA ASP A 33 9.47 -4.48 -5.57
C ASP A 33 7.96 -4.32 -5.30
N ILE A 34 7.20 -4.25 -6.39
CA ILE A 34 5.74 -4.00 -6.37
C ILE A 34 5.04 -5.04 -5.49
N ASN A 35 5.40 -6.31 -5.62
CA ASN A 35 4.76 -7.40 -4.89
C ASN A 35 4.97 -7.29 -3.38
N VAL A 36 6.19 -6.92 -2.96
CA VAL A 36 6.51 -6.73 -1.53
C VAL A 36 5.70 -5.57 -0.96
N GLU A 37 5.60 -4.46 -1.70
CA GLU A 37 4.88 -3.29 -1.22
C GLU A 37 3.36 -3.51 -1.21
N ILE A 38 2.78 -4.18 -2.22
CA ILE A 38 1.35 -4.57 -2.20
C ILE A 38 1.06 -5.49 -1.02
N LYS A 39 1.91 -6.50 -0.78
CA LYS A 39 1.71 -7.43 0.33
C LYS A 39 1.69 -6.71 1.69
N LYS A 40 2.59 -5.75 1.91
CA LYS A 40 2.58 -4.92 3.14
C LYS A 40 1.27 -4.15 3.30
N ILE A 41 0.72 -3.63 2.21
CA ILE A 41 -0.56 -2.92 2.23
C ILE A 41 -1.70 -3.87 2.60
N GLU A 42 -1.70 -5.09 2.07
CA GLU A 42 -2.70 -6.11 2.43
C GLU A 42 -2.60 -6.52 3.89
N GLU A 43 -1.39 -6.72 4.41
CA GLU A 43 -1.18 -7.01 5.83
C GLU A 43 -1.64 -5.86 6.74
N LEU A 44 -1.42 -4.60 6.33
CA LEU A 44 -1.91 -3.43 7.05
C LEU A 44 -3.44 -3.34 7.02
N GLN A 45 -4.03 -3.57 5.85
CA GLN A 45 -5.49 -3.59 5.69
C GLN A 45 -6.13 -4.69 6.54
N SER A 46 -5.56 -5.90 6.55
CA SER A 46 -6.03 -7.00 7.39
C SER A 46 -5.85 -6.74 8.88
N LYS A 47 -4.80 -6.03 9.30
CA LYS A 47 -4.64 -5.62 10.71
C LYS A 47 -5.65 -4.55 11.13
N GLU A 48 -5.88 -3.55 10.29
CA GLU A 48 -6.91 -2.53 10.58
C GLU A 48 -8.33 -3.09 10.59
N ASN A 49 -8.63 -4.04 9.70
CA ASN A 49 -9.93 -4.72 9.68
C ASN A 49 -10.02 -5.87 10.71
N GLY A 50 -8.90 -6.23 11.34
CA GLY A 50 -8.79 -7.35 12.27
C GLY A 50 -8.80 -6.95 13.75
N GLU A 51 -8.85 -5.65 14.07
CA GLU A 51 -9.13 -5.16 15.43
C GLU A 51 -10.64 -5.18 15.77
N GLU A 52 -11.35 -6.23 15.33
CA GLU A 52 -12.73 -6.52 15.71
C GLU A 52 -12.97 -7.99 16.12
N ASP A 53 -11.92 -8.74 16.47
CA ASP A 53 -12.09 -10.04 17.16
C ASP A 53 -11.12 -10.17 18.35
N GLU A 54 -11.71 -9.97 19.52
CA GLU A 54 -11.45 -10.52 20.88
C GLU A 54 -10.17 -11.34 21.14
#